data_AF-A0A554FXE7-F1
#
_entry.id   AF-A0A554FXE7-F1
#
_cell.length_a   1.000
_cell.length_b   1.000
_cell.length_c   1.000
_cell.angle_alpha   90.00
_cell.angle_beta   90.00
_cell.angle_gamma   90.00
#
_symmetry.space_group_name_H-M   'P 1'
#
loop_
_entity.id
_entity.type
_entity.pdbx_description
1 polymer ?
#
loop_
_entity_poly.entity_id
_entity_poly.type
_entity_poly.pdbx_seq_one_letter_code
_entity_poly.pdbx_strand_id
1 'polypeptide(L)'
;MSAILLVTGCVSARPPFGHPNVLKQGSGAVPSTSSIEPLRGTSRLRRHHSERSLDTQAARSTRAQVAEQAAIHGTAEADAFERLLVLAGLDPWDELPLRASALTPTQAARMLSVLLKKPVTLGNLPPRMGASLLLREVLAGDAASREDLLRRMTRLERLAVLRPDGYLAWVINGRTQQRVGQVEWKDGAFVALGFELGRFYVNTGGVFRPTDEQLHPVFNGFVVEVYDDADILGRSLDGAEDAFFELAMSIGRFFTSPTDSLLSLQHLPEGIAALVASSPEYLERFSSMTRGEQVRAVAKLLTTLYAGGGVVKGSTGALTSVMGGAGTLLPVLSLTGEGALVMERVAVPVGRMAYAVGTGVGGLYVLASADPGGGGSGLKVAPPERVVNDLKDFSGKRFQAGSETFLLDKKGLQHILERHHPRYWNGTTKAAQSFFGAKMNFEDVIRSIEAVLQQNRERMVGRGTRGMYQLTGVVDGVEYILGLNQGRVGQFYPR
;
A
#
# COMPACT_ATOMS: atom_id res chain seq x y z
N MET A 1 -42.45 -39.87 -6.65
CA MET A 1 -42.43 -39.71 -8.12
C MET A 1 -41.08 -39.06 -8.42
N SER A 2 -40.08 -39.71 -9.03
CA SER A 2 -40.06 -40.35 -10.37
C SER A 2 -40.43 -39.32 -11.45
N ALA A 3 -39.70 -39.10 -12.57
CA ALA A 3 -38.49 -39.71 -13.14
C ALA A 3 -37.82 -38.68 -14.12
N ILE A 4 -36.74 -38.87 -14.88
CA ILE A 4 -35.81 -40.00 -15.14
C ILE A 4 -34.44 -39.44 -15.67
N LEU A 5 -33.46 -40.29 -16.03
CA LEU A 5 -32.19 -39.92 -16.69
C LEU A 5 -32.38 -39.43 -18.14
N LEU A 6 -31.39 -38.70 -18.68
CA LEU A 6 -30.97 -38.88 -20.08
C LEU A 6 -29.44 -38.71 -20.23
N VAL A 7 -28.79 -39.74 -20.75
CA VAL A 7 -27.35 -39.78 -21.08
C VAL A 7 -27.24 -39.93 -22.59
N THR A 8 -26.40 -39.10 -23.23
CA THR A 8 -25.92 -39.31 -24.60
C THR A 8 -24.45 -38.96 -24.68
N GLY A 9 -23.60 -39.96 -24.94
CA GLY A 9 -22.19 -39.74 -25.26
C GLY A 9 -21.96 -39.83 -26.78
N CYS A 10 -20.86 -39.23 -27.24
CA CYS A 10 -20.31 -39.44 -28.57
C CYS A 10 -18.82 -39.76 -28.48
N VAL A 11 -18.41 -40.84 -29.15
CA VAL A 11 -17.02 -41.29 -29.28
C VAL A 11 -16.57 -41.13 -30.73
N SER A 12 -15.35 -40.64 -30.93
CA SER A 12 -14.51 -40.83 -32.14
C SER A 12 -13.06 -40.50 -31.74
N ALA A 13 -12.16 -41.48 -31.61
CA ALA A 13 -11.52 -42.29 -32.66
C ALA A 13 -10.26 -41.61 -33.26
N ARG A 14 -9.07 -42.15 -32.92
CA ARG A 14 -7.77 -41.94 -33.61
C ARG A 14 -7.79 -42.68 -34.96
N PRO A 15 -6.89 -42.38 -35.93
CA PRO A 15 -5.59 -43.08 -36.05
C PRO A 15 -4.44 -42.16 -36.63
N PRO A 16 -3.38 -42.61 -37.36
CA PRO A 16 -2.12 -43.07 -36.71
C PRO A 16 -0.77 -42.69 -37.41
N PHE A 17 0.35 -43.13 -36.80
CA PHE A 17 1.70 -43.42 -37.35
C PHE A 17 2.64 -42.29 -37.86
N GLY A 18 3.95 -42.46 -37.57
CA GLY A 18 5.02 -41.63 -38.15
C GLY A 18 6.40 -41.66 -37.47
N HIS A 19 7.06 -42.82 -37.35
CA HIS A 19 8.53 -42.90 -37.12
C HIS A 19 9.18 -43.56 -38.35
N PRO A 20 10.42 -43.18 -38.73
CA PRO A 20 11.53 -44.10 -38.45
C PRO A 20 12.88 -43.45 -38.05
N ASN A 21 13.75 -44.33 -37.53
CA ASN A 21 15.18 -44.21 -37.20
C ASN A 21 16.10 -43.44 -38.18
N VAL A 22 17.32 -43.09 -37.74
CA VAL A 22 18.59 -43.75 -38.19
C VAL A 22 19.88 -43.13 -37.55
N LEU A 23 20.61 -43.94 -36.76
CA LEU A 23 22.10 -44.07 -36.63
C LEU A 23 22.98 -42.81 -36.27
N LYS A 24 24.19 -42.89 -35.65
CA LYS A 24 25.04 -43.98 -35.12
C LYS A 24 26.17 -43.42 -34.21
N GLN A 25 26.68 -44.26 -33.30
CA GLN A 25 28.10 -44.47 -32.86
C GLN A 25 29.05 -43.27 -32.58
N GLY A 26 29.97 -43.34 -31.60
CA GLY A 26 30.26 -44.43 -30.66
C GLY A 26 31.40 -44.15 -29.66
N SER A 27 31.74 -45.21 -28.92
CA SER A 27 32.94 -45.56 -28.12
C SER A 27 34.20 -44.66 -28.15
N GLY A 28 35.02 -44.61 -27.08
CA GLY A 28 34.91 -45.25 -25.77
C GLY A 28 36.23 -45.29 -24.98
N ALA A 29 36.18 -46.02 -23.86
CA ALA A 29 37.25 -46.74 -23.14
C ALA A 29 38.48 -46.03 -22.52
N VAL A 30 38.75 -46.43 -21.28
CA VAL A 30 39.96 -46.17 -20.46
C VAL A 30 41.07 -47.19 -20.84
N PRO A 31 42.36 -46.95 -20.55
CA PRO A 31 43.01 -47.78 -19.51
C PRO A 31 44.04 -47.02 -18.63
N SER A 32 44.76 -47.77 -17.78
CA SER A 32 45.33 -47.33 -16.50
C SER A 32 46.84 -47.59 -16.30
N THR A 33 47.44 -46.99 -15.24
CA THR A 33 48.71 -47.37 -14.54
C THR A 33 50.05 -47.19 -15.32
N SER A 34 51.26 -47.01 -14.74
CA SER A 34 51.79 -47.28 -13.37
C SER A 34 53.04 -46.45 -12.97
N SER A 35 53.36 -46.41 -11.65
CA SER A 35 54.70 -46.22 -11.01
C SER A 35 55.37 -44.81 -11.10
N ILE A 36 56.21 -44.32 -10.18
CA ILE A 36 57.20 -44.89 -9.21
C ILE A 36 57.22 -44.08 -7.88
N GLU A 37 57.63 -44.69 -6.75
CA GLU A 37 57.89 -44.03 -5.44
C GLU A 37 59.41 -44.09 -5.07
N PRO A 38 59.93 -43.29 -4.12
CA PRO A 38 60.21 -43.89 -2.81
C PRO A 38 60.10 -42.99 -1.54
N LEU A 39 59.74 -43.64 -0.43
CA LEU A 39 59.86 -43.23 0.99
C LEU A 39 61.01 -42.28 1.39
N ARG A 40 60.67 -41.24 2.17
CA ARG A 40 60.98 -41.18 3.63
C ARG A 40 60.12 -40.14 4.36
N GLY A 41 59.47 -40.58 5.44
CA GLY A 41 58.31 -39.89 6.01
C GLY A 41 58.57 -38.71 6.95
N THR A 42 57.46 -38.08 7.35
CA THR A 42 57.18 -37.67 8.74
C THR A 42 55.67 -37.44 8.93
N SER A 43 55.20 -37.64 10.17
CA SER A 43 54.00 -37.01 10.75
C SER A 43 52.63 -37.20 10.06
N ARG A 44 51.94 -38.31 10.41
CA ARG A 44 50.54 -38.58 10.04
C ARG A 44 49.56 -37.64 10.78
N LEU A 45 48.85 -36.78 10.06
CA LEU A 45 47.58 -36.21 10.53
C LEU A 45 46.43 -37.18 10.21
N ARG A 46 45.85 -37.77 11.27
CA ARG A 46 44.79 -38.77 11.21
C ARG A 46 43.45 -38.07 10.98
N ARG A 47 42.75 -38.33 9.86
CA ARG A 47 41.36 -37.92 9.67
C ARG A 47 40.51 -38.46 10.82
N HIS A 48 40.00 -37.57 11.67
CA HIS A 48 38.94 -37.92 12.61
C HIS A 48 37.60 -37.75 11.92
N HIS A 49 36.96 -38.87 11.59
CA HIS A 49 35.51 -38.90 11.49
C HIS A 49 34.98 -38.74 12.92
N SER A 50 34.36 -37.61 13.23
CA SER A 50 33.76 -37.38 14.55
C SER A 50 32.27 -37.17 14.40
N GLU A 51 31.54 -38.28 14.38
CA GLU A 51 30.16 -38.27 14.83
C GLU A 51 30.16 -37.83 16.30
N ARG A 52 29.56 -36.67 16.62
CA ARG A 52 29.21 -36.38 18.02
C ARG A 52 28.08 -35.38 18.19
N SER A 53 26.99 -35.88 18.77
CA SER A 53 26.17 -35.19 19.78
C SER A 53 25.48 -33.88 19.38
N LEU A 54 24.52 -33.96 18.46
CA LEU A 54 23.40 -33.02 18.41
C LEU A 54 22.48 -33.24 19.62
N ASP A 55 22.83 -32.66 20.77
CA ASP A 55 22.04 -32.79 22.00
C ASP A 55 22.24 -31.63 22.98
N THR A 56 22.06 -30.40 22.50
CA THR A 56 22.00 -29.20 23.34
C THR A 56 20.64 -29.08 24.04
N GLN A 57 20.69 -28.74 25.33
CA GLN A 57 19.53 -28.67 26.22
C GLN A 57 18.42 -27.71 25.74
N ALA A 58 18.77 -26.67 24.97
CA ALA A 58 17.82 -25.78 24.30
C ALA A 58 16.97 -26.50 23.24
N ALA A 59 17.58 -27.35 22.39
CA ALA A 59 16.83 -28.12 21.39
C ALA A 59 15.91 -29.17 22.03
N ARG A 60 16.33 -29.75 23.17
CA ARG A 60 15.49 -30.63 24.00
C ARG A 60 14.32 -29.87 24.64
N SER A 61 14.53 -28.63 25.10
CA SER A 61 13.46 -27.75 25.61
C SER A 61 12.40 -27.48 24.54
N THR A 62 12.80 -27.05 23.34
CA THR A 62 11.85 -26.76 22.26
C THR A 62 11.15 -28.03 21.76
N ARG A 63 11.84 -29.17 21.68
CA ARG A 63 11.20 -30.47 21.34
C ARG A 63 10.25 -30.96 22.43
N ALA A 64 10.58 -30.77 23.71
CA ALA A 64 9.71 -31.15 24.82
C ALA A 64 8.42 -30.34 24.81
N GLN A 65 8.52 -29.00 24.67
CA GLN A 65 7.34 -28.14 24.54
C GLN A 65 6.48 -28.51 23.32
N VAL A 66 7.09 -28.72 22.14
CA VAL A 66 6.34 -29.13 20.93
C VAL A 66 5.72 -30.53 21.06
N ALA A 67 6.40 -31.48 21.72
CA ALA A 67 5.88 -32.83 21.95
C ALA A 67 4.78 -32.87 23.03
N GLU A 68 4.87 -32.04 24.06
CA GLU A 68 3.84 -31.87 25.08
C GLU A 68 2.59 -31.21 24.48
N GLN A 69 2.77 -30.19 23.61
CA GLN A 69 1.69 -29.61 22.80
C GLN A 69 0.99 -30.65 21.91
N ALA A 70 1.77 -31.57 21.30
CA ALA A 70 1.25 -32.62 20.42
C ALA A 70 0.64 -33.82 21.17
N ALA A 71 0.94 -34.01 22.45
CA ALA A 71 0.38 -35.09 23.26
C ALA A 71 -1.03 -34.75 23.81
N ILE A 72 -1.33 -33.46 24.02
CA ILE A 72 -2.61 -33.00 24.59
C ILE A 72 -3.73 -32.97 23.53
N HIS A 73 -3.38 -32.82 22.25
CA HIS A 73 -4.34 -32.86 21.15
C HIS A 73 -4.00 -33.98 20.19
N GLY A 74 -4.96 -34.84 19.85
CA GLY A 74 -4.82 -35.81 18.75
C GLY A 74 -4.49 -35.07 17.44
N THR A 75 -3.21 -35.10 17.05
CA THR A 75 -2.68 -34.33 15.92
C THR A 75 -2.67 -35.15 14.64
N ALA A 76 -3.58 -34.83 13.73
CA ALA A 76 -3.21 -34.81 12.32
C ALA A 76 -2.13 -33.72 12.14
N GLU A 77 -1.08 -34.01 11.38
CA GLU A 77 0.00 -33.05 11.15
C GLU A 77 -0.52 -31.84 10.36
N ALA A 78 -0.22 -30.63 10.85
CA ALA A 78 -0.64 -29.40 10.19
C ALA A 78 -0.05 -29.30 8.78
N ASP A 79 -0.88 -29.06 7.76
CA ASP A 79 -0.40 -28.97 6.37
C ASP A 79 0.20 -27.59 6.03
N ALA A 80 0.62 -27.41 4.78
CA ALA A 80 1.27 -26.20 4.33
C ALA A 80 0.43 -24.93 4.52
N PHE A 81 -0.91 -25.00 4.34
CA PHE A 81 -1.79 -23.84 4.46
C PHE A 81 -1.94 -23.40 5.91
N GLU A 82 -2.07 -24.36 6.83
CA GLU A 82 -2.04 -24.09 8.27
C GLU A 82 -0.72 -23.45 8.70
N ARG A 83 0.41 -23.96 8.22
CA ARG A 83 1.73 -23.40 8.54
C ARG A 83 1.89 -21.98 8.00
N LEU A 84 1.39 -21.68 6.80
CA LEU A 84 1.41 -20.32 6.24
C LEU A 84 0.61 -19.34 7.10
N LEU A 85 -0.57 -19.75 7.58
CA LEU A 85 -1.43 -18.92 8.44
C LEU A 85 -0.81 -18.65 9.81
N VAL A 86 -0.18 -19.66 10.42
CA VAL A 86 0.55 -19.50 11.68
C VAL A 86 1.76 -18.58 11.49
N LEU A 87 2.52 -18.75 10.41
CA LEU A 87 3.66 -17.88 10.09
C LEU A 87 3.24 -16.45 9.73
N ALA A 88 2.01 -16.25 9.24
CA ALA A 88 1.39 -14.93 9.07
C ALA A 88 1.01 -14.26 10.41
N GLY A 89 0.94 -15.02 11.50
CA GLY A 89 0.59 -14.54 12.84
C GLY A 89 -0.88 -14.70 13.24
N LEU A 90 -1.59 -15.70 12.69
CA LEU A 90 -2.82 -16.20 13.32
C LEU A 90 -2.46 -17.21 14.41
N ASP A 91 -3.09 -17.12 15.58
CA ASP A 91 -2.86 -18.10 16.63
C ASP A 91 -3.65 -19.39 16.34
N PRO A 92 -3.09 -20.59 16.59
CA PRO A 92 -3.79 -21.87 16.36
C PRO A 92 -5.14 -22.01 17.07
N TRP A 93 -5.41 -21.15 18.06
CA TRP A 93 -6.57 -21.16 18.94
C TRP A 93 -7.64 -20.11 18.57
N ASP A 94 -7.42 -19.25 17.57
CA ASP A 94 -8.31 -18.13 17.17
C ASP A 94 -9.62 -18.58 16.45
N GLU A 95 -10.32 -19.62 16.94
CA GLU A 95 -11.51 -20.26 16.31
C GLU A 95 -11.33 -20.52 14.80
N LEU A 96 -10.12 -20.96 14.48
CA LEU A 96 -9.62 -21.14 13.14
C LEU A 96 -10.34 -22.36 12.49
N PRO A 97 -11.07 -22.20 11.35
CA PRO A 97 -11.82 -23.29 10.70
C PRO A 97 -10.89 -24.24 9.91
N LEU A 98 -9.69 -24.49 10.42
CA LEU A 98 -8.61 -25.23 9.79
C LEU A 98 -8.98 -26.67 9.45
N ARG A 99 -9.92 -27.25 10.21
CA ARG A 99 -10.42 -28.63 10.00
C ARG A 99 -11.73 -28.68 9.19
N ALA A 100 -12.23 -27.55 8.68
CA ALA A 100 -13.30 -27.55 7.69
C ALA A 100 -12.76 -28.00 6.32
N SER A 101 -13.52 -28.82 5.60
CA SER A 101 -13.11 -29.36 4.29
C SER A 101 -12.99 -28.30 3.18
N ALA A 102 -13.68 -27.18 3.33
CA ALA A 102 -13.57 -26.01 2.47
C ALA A 102 -13.58 -24.71 3.29
N LEU A 103 -12.74 -23.76 2.89
CA LEU A 103 -12.70 -22.41 3.45
C LEU A 103 -13.72 -21.53 2.71
N THR A 104 -14.70 -21.01 3.44
CA THR A 104 -15.72 -20.11 2.89
C THR A 104 -15.23 -18.66 2.82
N PRO A 105 -15.81 -17.82 1.92
CA PRO A 105 -15.52 -16.39 1.88
C PRO A 105 -15.71 -15.68 3.24
N THR A 106 -16.76 -16.04 4.00
CA THR A 106 -17.03 -15.44 5.32
C THR A 106 -15.94 -15.78 6.34
N GLN A 107 -15.39 -17.00 6.30
CA GLN A 107 -14.26 -17.39 7.14
C GLN A 107 -12.98 -16.65 6.72
N ALA A 108 -12.73 -16.54 5.42
CA ALA A 108 -11.59 -15.78 4.90
C ALA A 108 -11.64 -14.28 5.30
N ALA A 109 -12.83 -13.66 5.30
CA ALA A 109 -13.05 -12.30 5.83
C ALA A 109 -12.62 -12.18 7.30
N ARG A 110 -13.07 -13.11 8.14
CA ARG A 110 -12.75 -13.13 9.58
C ARG A 110 -11.24 -13.28 9.79
N MET A 111 -10.60 -14.19 9.08
CA MET A 111 -9.16 -14.46 9.19
C MET A 111 -8.33 -13.24 8.76
N LEU A 112 -8.69 -12.55 7.68
CA LEU A 112 -8.08 -11.27 7.32
C LEU A 112 -8.32 -10.19 8.38
N SER A 113 -9.54 -10.06 8.90
CA SER A 113 -9.86 -9.12 9.99
C SER A 113 -9.10 -9.41 11.29
N VAL A 114 -8.69 -10.66 11.56
CA VAL A 114 -7.78 -10.99 12.67
C VAL A 114 -6.34 -10.60 12.33
N LEU A 115 -5.83 -10.95 11.13
CA LEU A 115 -4.50 -10.50 10.67
C LEU A 115 -4.36 -8.96 10.65
N LEU A 116 -5.48 -8.27 10.37
CA LEU A 116 -5.76 -6.83 10.55
C LEU A 116 -5.24 -6.24 11.87
N LYS A 117 -5.41 -7.01 12.95
CA LYS A 117 -5.28 -6.57 14.34
C LYS A 117 -4.00 -7.09 15.01
N LYS A 118 -3.37 -8.13 14.45
CA LYS A 118 -2.12 -8.71 14.97
C LYS A 118 -0.91 -7.84 14.52
N PRO A 119 0.14 -7.68 15.34
CA PRO A 119 1.32 -6.90 14.97
C PRO A 119 2.03 -7.48 13.73
N VAL A 120 2.63 -6.61 12.91
CA VAL A 120 3.44 -6.99 11.74
C VAL A 120 4.91 -7.05 12.16
N THR A 121 5.61 -8.12 11.80
CA THR A 121 7.04 -8.33 12.08
C THR A 121 7.82 -8.60 10.80
N LEU A 122 9.15 -8.46 10.80
CA LEU A 122 9.99 -8.70 9.60
C LEU A 122 9.96 -10.18 9.17
N GLY A 123 9.61 -11.09 10.07
CA GLY A 123 9.42 -12.51 9.78
C GLY A 123 7.99 -12.84 9.34
N ASN A 124 6.97 -12.21 9.92
CA ASN A 124 5.58 -12.51 9.57
C ASN A 124 5.07 -11.75 8.35
N LEU A 125 5.71 -10.65 7.93
CA LEU A 125 5.29 -9.85 6.78
C LEU A 125 5.21 -10.67 5.47
N PRO A 126 6.24 -11.42 5.02
CA PRO A 126 6.14 -12.20 3.78
C PRO A 126 5.06 -13.31 3.84
N PRO A 127 4.99 -14.16 4.90
CA PRO A 127 3.88 -15.10 5.08
C PRO A 127 2.52 -14.44 5.15
N ARG A 128 2.39 -13.28 5.80
CA ARG A 128 1.13 -12.53 5.90
C ARG A 128 0.68 -12.00 4.56
N MET A 129 1.58 -11.51 3.71
CA MET A 129 1.22 -11.13 2.34
C MET A 129 0.71 -12.33 1.53
N GLY A 130 1.38 -13.49 1.61
CA GLY A 130 0.96 -14.73 0.93
C GLY A 130 -0.37 -15.28 1.42
N ALA A 131 -0.54 -15.37 2.75
CA ALA A 131 -1.80 -15.75 3.38
C ALA A 131 -2.92 -14.79 2.97
N SER A 132 -2.65 -13.47 3.02
CA SER A 132 -3.66 -12.47 2.71
C SER A 132 -4.11 -12.54 1.25
N LEU A 133 -3.19 -12.81 0.30
CA LEU A 133 -3.54 -13.08 -1.09
C LEU A 133 -4.50 -14.27 -1.21
N LEU A 134 -4.19 -15.43 -0.61
CA LEU A 134 -5.06 -16.61 -0.69
C LEU A 134 -6.45 -16.35 -0.08
N LEU A 135 -6.51 -15.69 1.09
CA LEU A 135 -7.78 -15.34 1.73
C LEU A 135 -8.60 -14.36 0.87
N ARG A 136 -7.93 -13.39 0.23
CA ARG A 136 -8.52 -12.44 -0.72
C ARG A 136 -9.10 -13.12 -1.97
N GLU A 137 -8.42 -14.12 -2.53
CA GLU A 137 -8.98 -14.87 -3.66
C GLU A 137 -10.22 -15.69 -3.28
N VAL A 138 -10.24 -16.27 -2.06
CA VAL A 138 -11.41 -16.97 -1.54
C VAL A 138 -12.56 -16.00 -1.26
N LEU A 139 -12.26 -14.74 -0.92
CA LEU A 139 -13.27 -13.69 -0.75
C LEU A 139 -13.96 -13.26 -2.04
N ALA A 140 -13.22 -13.22 -3.15
CA ALA A 140 -13.75 -12.83 -4.46
C ALA A 140 -14.45 -13.98 -5.20
N GLY A 141 -14.20 -15.23 -4.83
CA GLY A 141 -14.83 -16.41 -5.40
C GLY A 141 -15.76 -17.15 -4.44
N ASP A 142 -15.97 -18.43 -4.72
CA ASP A 142 -16.69 -19.37 -3.87
C ASP A 142 -15.79 -20.01 -2.80
N ALA A 143 -16.37 -20.88 -1.98
CA ALA A 143 -15.63 -21.65 -0.99
C ALA A 143 -14.56 -22.55 -1.67
N ALA A 144 -13.32 -22.47 -1.21
CA ALA A 144 -12.21 -23.25 -1.75
C ALA A 144 -11.98 -24.51 -0.92
N SER A 145 -11.89 -25.68 -1.56
CA SER A 145 -11.53 -26.92 -0.87
C SER A 145 -10.09 -26.86 -0.35
N ARG A 146 -9.75 -27.74 0.60
CA ARG A 146 -8.36 -27.82 1.07
C ARG A 146 -7.36 -28.19 -0.03
N GLU A 147 -7.79 -29.01 -1.00
CA GLU A 147 -6.97 -29.33 -2.17
C GLU A 147 -6.75 -28.10 -3.07
N ASP A 148 -7.80 -27.29 -3.30
CA ASP A 148 -7.67 -26.03 -4.05
C ASP A 148 -6.66 -25.09 -3.40
N LEU A 149 -6.72 -24.95 -2.07
CA LEU A 149 -5.81 -24.10 -1.30
C LEU A 149 -4.36 -24.58 -1.42
N LEU A 150 -4.11 -25.90 -1.30
CA LEU A 150 -2.77 -26.47 -1.46
C LEU A 150 -2.24 -26.31 -2.90
N ARG A 151 -3.09 -26.51 -3.93
CA ARG A 151 -2.69 -26.22 -5.33
C ARG A 151 -2.37 -24.74 -5.52
N ARG A 152 -3.18 -23.83 -4.95
CA ARG A 152 -2.96 -22.37 -4.95
C ARG A 152 -1.70 -21.95 -4.19
N MET A 153 -1.18 -22.75 -3.26
CA MET A 153 0.08 -22.47 -2.57
C MET A 153 1.31 -22.72 -3.43
N THR A 154 1.27 -23.68 -4.37
CA THR A 154 2.45 -24.07 -5.17
C THR A 154 3.10 -22.89 -5.92
N ARG A 155 2.30 -21.93 -6.41
CA ARG A 155 2.83 -20.69 -7.05
C ARG A 155 3.51 -19.75 -6.06
N LEU A 156 3.15 -19.77 -4.77
CA LEU A 156 3.77 -18.93 -3.73
C LEU A 156 5.20 -19.38 -3.41
N GLU A 157 5.55 -20.64 -3.67
CA GLU A 157 6.88 -21.22 -3.39
C GLU A 157 8.02 -20.45 -4.09
N ARG A 158 7.71 -19.82 -5.24
CA ARG A 158 8.66 -19.03 -6.03
C ARG A 158 8.56 -17.53 -5.80
N LEU A 159 7.68 -17.08 -4.91
CA LEU A 159 7.47 -15.66 -4.64
C LEU A 159 8.32 -15.16 -3.47
N ALA A 160 8.97 -14.03 -3.68
CA ALA A 160 9.51 -13.18 -2.63
C ALA A 160 8.83 -11.81 -2.64
N VAL A 161 8.99 -11.08 -1.53
CA VAL A 161 8.60 -9.68 -1.41
C VAL A 161 9.76 -8.89 -0.84
N LEU A 162 9.83 -7.59 -1.15
CA LEU A 162 10.71 -6.66 -0.46
C LEU A 162 10.19 -6.45 0.97
N ARG A 163 11.11 -6.45 1.94
CA ARG A 163 10.85 -6.05 3.33
C ARG A 163 11.34 -4.62 3.60
N PRO A 164 10.79 -3.92 4.62
CA PRO A 164 11.20 -2.56 5.00
C PRO A 164 12.69 -2.40 5.35
N ASP A 165 13.33 -3.47 5.83
CA ASP A 165 14.76 -3.49 6.17
C ASP A 165 15.67 -3.62 4.94
N GLY A 166 15.10 -3.69 3.73
CA GLY A 166 15.85 -3.70 2.49
C GLY A 166 16.23 -5.09 1.97
N TYR A 167 15.64 -6.15 2.53
CA TYR A 167 15.89 -7.53 2.14
C TYR A 167 14.72 -8.10 1.32
N LEU A 168 15.02 -9.00 0.37
CA LEU A 168 14.02 -9.93 -0.15
C LEU A 168 13.82 -11.06 0.86
N ALA A 169 12.58 -11.51 1.01
CA ALA A 169 12.25 -12.70 1.80
C ALA A 169 11.13 -13.52 1.13
N TRP A 170 11.21 -14.84 1.29
CA TRP A 170 10.28 -15.80 0.70
C TRP A 170 8.89 -15.70 1.31
N VAL A 171 7.87 -15.64 0.46
CA VAL A 171 6.46 -15.55 0.88
C VAL A 171 6.05 -16.76 1.71
N ILE A 172 6.41 -17.98 1.31
CA ILE A 172 5.94 -19.21 1.98
C ILE A 172 6.43 -19.41 3.43
N ASN A 173 7.51 -18.74 3.85
CA ASN A 173 8.13 -19.04 5.15
C ASN A 173 8.87 -17.86 5.84
N GLY A 174 8.89 -16.66 5.22
CA GLY A 174 9.53 -15.48 5.80
C GLY A 174 11.06 -15.52 5.85
N ARG A 175 11.71 -16.56 5.30
CA ARG A 175 13.17 -16.63 5.25
C ARG A 175 13.73 -15.53 4.36
N THR A 176 14.64 -14.73 4.91
CA THR A 176 15.52 -13.81 4.18
C THR A 176 16.21 -14.54 3.03
N GLN A 177 16.31 -13.87 1.88
CA GLN A 177 17.03 -14.34 0.69
C GLN A 177 18.31 -13.54 0.43
N GLN A 178 18.21 -12.23 0.24
CA GLN A 178 19.36 -11.34 0.01
C GLN A 178 19.04 -9.92 0.45
N ARG A 179 20.08 -9.11 0.70
CA ARG A 179 19.95 -7.66 0.85
C ARG A 179 19.93 -6.99 -0.52
N VAL A 180 18.97 -6.11 -0.75
CA VAL A 180 18.78 -5.38 -2.01
C VAL A 180 19.33 -3.96 -1.92
N GLY A 181 19.12 -3.30 -0.78
CA GLY A 181 19.51 -1.90 -0.56
C GLY A 181 18.60 -1.26 0.48
N GLN A 182 18.91 -0.05 0.92
CA GLN A 182 18.02 0.69 1.82
C GLN A 182 16.70 1.03 1.10
N VAL A 183 15.57 0.83 1.78
CA VAL A 183 14.26 1.22 1.24
C VAL A 183 14.08 2.72 1.42
N GLU A 184 13.71 3.40 0.34
CA GLU A 184 13.50 4.84 0.29
C GLU A 184 12.14 5.15 -0.33
N TRP A 185 11.51 6.25 0.09
CA TRP A 185 10.31 6.76 -0.56
C TRP A 185 10.66 7.50 -1.85
N LYS A 186 10.16 7.01 -3.00
CA LYS A 186 10.33 7.63 -4.32
C LYS A 186 9.04 7.53 -5.12
N ASP A 187 8.65 8.65 -5.72
CA ASP A 187 7.52 8.77 -6.65
C ASP A 187 6.20 8.12 -6.20
N GLY A 188 5.88 8.16 -4.90
CA GLY A 188 4.65 7.57 -4.34
C GLY A 188 4.73 6.09 -3.93
N ALA A 189 5.94 5.51 -3.92
CA ALA A 189 6.20 4.13 -3.52
C ALA A 189 7.43 4.02 -2.61
N PHE A 190 7.50 2.94 -1.83
CA PHE A 190 8.72 2.57 -1.10
C PHE A 190 9.53 1.58 -1.93
N VAL A 191 10.77 1.94 -2.27
CA VAL A 191 11.59 1.19 -3.21
C VAL A 191 13.03 0.98 -2.73
N ALA A 192 13.63 -0.16 -3.10
CA ALA A 192 15.05 -0.46 -2.92
C ALA A 192 15.60 -1.10 -4.20
N LEU A 193 16.60 -0.47 -4.84
CA LEU A 193 17.22 -0.95 -6.09
C LEU A 193 16.21 -1.31 -7.21
N GLY A 194 15.02 -0.69 -7.26
CA GLY A 194 13.96 -1.02 -8.24
C GLY A 194 12.95 -2.11 -7.81
N PHE A 195 13.16 -2.75 -6.66
CA PHE A 195 12.11 -3.51 -5.97
C PHE A 195 11.18 -2.55 -5.23
N GLU A 196 9.89 -2.87 -5.16
CA GLU A 196 8.83 -2.08 -4.55
C GLU A 196 8.20 -2.86 -3.39
N LEU A 197 8.01 -2.17 -2.26
CA LEU A 197 7.33 -2.74 -1.08
C LEU A 197 5.86 -3.02 -1.42
N GLY A 198 5.33 -4.14 -0.93
CA GLY A 198 3.96 -4.57 -1.27
C GLY A 198 3.84 -5.33 -2.58
N ARG A 199 4.87 -5.36 -3.44
CA ARG A 199 4.85 -6.10 -4.70
C ARG A 199 5.41 -7.52 -4.55
N PHE A 200 4.79 -8.47 -5.24
CA PHE A 200 5.31 -9.83 -5.38
C PHE A 200 6.34 -9.92 -6.52
N TYR A 201 7.40 -10.69 -6.27
CA TYR A 201 8.47 -10.98 -7.22
C TYR A 201 8.64 -12.47 -7.37
N VAL A 202 8.58 -12.99 -8.61
CA VAL A 202 8.78 -14.41 -8.90
C VAL A 202 10.24 -14.70 -9.26
N ASN A 203 10.85 -15.67 -8.58
CA ASN A 203 12.15 -16.21 -8.99
C ASN A 203 11.96 -17.09 -10.24
N THR A 204 12.57 -16.66 -11.34
CA THR A 204 12.69 -17.45 -12.57
C THR A 204 14.18 -17.63 -12.90
N GLY A 205 14.76 -18.72 -12.38
CA GLY A 205 16.12 -19.15 -12.70
C GLY A 205 17.24 -18.37 -11.99
N GLY A 206 17.06 -18.01 -10.71
CA GLY A 206 18.01 -17.17 -9.95
C GLY A 206 17.79 -15.66 -10.14
N VAL A 207 16.73 -15.29 -10.87
CA VAL A 207 16.45 -13.92 -11.27
C VAL A 207 15.03 -13.55 -10.90
N PHE A 208 14.88 -12.51 -10.07
CA PHE A 208 13.59 -12.04 -9.60
C PHE A 208 12.96 -11.05 -10.58
N ARG A 209 11.69 -11.27 -10.89
CA ARG A 209 10.89 -10.40 -11.78
C ARG A 209 9.62 -9.95 -11.06
N PRO A 210 9.20 -8.69 -11.21
CA PRO A 210 7.90 -8.25 -10.67
C PRO A 210 6.77 -9.06 -11.32
N THR A 211 5.69 -9.29 -10.58
CA THR A 211 4.53 -10.00 -11.14
C THR A 211 3.42 -9.06 -11.63
N ASP A 212 2.51 -9.61 -12.43
CA ASP A 212 1.18 -9.07 -12.70
C ASP A 212 0.18 -9.49 -11.60
N GLU A 213 -1.10 -9.17 -11.80
CA GLU A 213 -2.19 -9.49 -10.87
C GLU A 213 -2.46 -11.00 -10.76
N GLN A 214 -2.11 -11.77 -11.79
CA GLN A 214 -2.26 -13.22 -11.84
C GLN A 214 -1.00 -13.95 -11.35
N LEU A 215 -0.02 -13.22 -10.80
CA LEU A 215 1.30 -13.68 -10.35
C LEU A 215 2.25 -14.17 -11.45
N HIS A 216 1.98 -13.86 -12.73
CA HIS A 216 2.92 -14.16 -13.81
C HIS A 216 4.08 -13.14 -13.85
N PRO A 217 5.29 -13.55 -14.29
CA PRO A 217 6.41 -12.63 -14.45
C PRO A 217 6.12 -11.56 -15.51
N VAL A 218 6.21 -10.28 -15.11
CA VAL A 218 6.21 -9.15 -16.05
C VAL A 218 7.63 -8.97 -16.56
N PHE A 219 7.82 -9.17 -17.87
CA PHE A 219 9.09 -8.94 -18.54
C PHE A 219 9.26 -7.45 -18.86
N ASN A 220 9.83 -6.72 -17.92
CA ASN A 220 10.35 -5.37 -18.14
C ASN A 220 11.88 -5.40 -18.19
N GLY A 221 12.52 -4.24 -18.47
CA GLY A 221 13.98 -4.12 -18.45
C GLY A 221 14.62 -4.18 -17.05
N PHE A 222 13.83 -4.39 -16.00
CA PHE A 222 14.34 -4.50 -14.64
C PHE A 222 14.55 -5.97 -14.26
N VAL A 223 15.81 -6.36 -14.17
CA VAL A 223 16.23 -7.74 -13.99
C VAL A 223 17.36 -7.75 -12.97
N VAL A 224 17.19 -8.46 -11.85
CA VAL A 224 18.22 -8.61 -10.82
C VAL A 224 18.49 -10.09 -10.58
N GLU A 225 19.74 -10.47 -10.84
CA GLU A 225 20.31 -11.79 -10.53
C GLU A 225 20.68 -11.85 -9.04
N VAL A 226 20.42 -13.00 -8.42
CA VAL A 226 20.42 -13.14 -6.96
C VAL A 226 21.16 -14.39 -6.51
N TYR A 227 22.07 -14.20 -5.56
CA TYR A 227 22.82 -15.25 -4.89
C TYR A 227 22.13 -15.64 -3.57
N ASP A 228 22.40 -16.86 -3.08
CA ASP A 228 21.81 -17.37 -1.83
C ASP A 228 22.64 -16.96 -0.61
N ASP A 229 22.65 -15.66 -0.32
CA ASP A 229 23.29 -15.08 0.86
C ASP A 229 22.42 -15.34 2.09
N ALA A 230 22.48 -16.58 2.58
CA ALA A 230 21.83 -17.04 3.81
C ALA A 230 22.47 -16.38 5.04
N ASP A 231 22.21 -15.09 5.24
CA ASP A 231 22.66 -14.33 6.41
C ASP A 231 21.91 -14.80 7.67
N ILE A 232 22.60 -15.65 8.43
CA ILE A 232 22.09 -16.27 9.66
C ILE A 232 21.92 -15.25 10.79
N LEU A 233 22.57 -14.07 10.70
CA LEU A 233 22.74 -13.15 11.84
C LEU A 233 21.82 -11.92 11.82
N GLY A 234 21.20 -11.56 10.69
CA GLY A 234 20.27 -10.42 10.58
C GLY A 234 18.91 -10.59 11.29
N ARG A 235 18.81 -11.44 12.32
CA ARG A 235 17.54 -11.89 12.93
C ARG A 235 17.18 -11.21 14.26
N SER A 236 17.05 -9.89 14.28
CA SER A 236 16.16 -9.24 15.27
C SER A 236 14.77 -9.08 14.66
N LEU A 237 13.86 -9.98 15.02
CA LEU A 237 12.52 -10.08 14.40
C LEU A 237 11.57 -8.94 14.77
N ASP A 238 11.89 -8.21 15.84
CA ASP A 238 10.98 -7.24 16.47
C ASP A 238 11.06 -5.81 15.89
N GLY A 239 12.12 -5.49 15.12
CA GLY A 239 12.36 -4.15 14.58
C GLY A 239 11.50 -3.75 13.38
N ALA A 240 10.36 -4.40 13.15
CA ALA A 240 9.53 -4.14 11.98
C ALA A 240 8.73 -2.84 12.09
N GLU A 241 8.14 -2.58 13.27
CA GLU A 241 7.45 -1.32 13.53
C GLU A 241 8.43 -0.15 13.40
N ASP A 242 9.68 -0.30 13.89
CA ASP A 242 10.74 0.70 13.73
C ASP A 242 11.18 0.85 12.28
N ALA A 243 11.39 -0.24 11.53
CA ALA A 243 11.78 -0.17 10.12
C ALA A 243 10.68 0.47 9.26
N PHE A 244 9.41 0.14 9.49
CA PHE A 244 8.27 0.83 8.86
C PHE A 244 8.06 2.26 9.40
N PHE A 245 8.44 2.55 10.64
CA PHE A 245 8.35 3.89 11.22
C PHE A 245 9.41 4.81 10.62
N GLU A 246 10.67 4.39 10.48
CA GLU A 246 11.70 5.12 9.74
C GLU A 246 11.30 5.33 8.27
N LEU A 247 10.72 4.29 7.66
CA LEU A 247 10.17 4.35 6.32
C LEU A 247 9.04 5.39 6.21
N ALA A 248 8.13 5.47 7.19
CA ALA A 248 7.09 6.49 7.26
C ALA A 248 7.61 7.88 7.68
N MET A 249 8.68 7.97 8.47
CA MET A 249 9.42 9.20 8.78
C MET A 249 10.07 9.80 7.52
N SER A 250 10.39 8.97 6.52
CA SER A 250 10.78 9.47 5.19
C SER A 250 9.61 10.20 4.49
N ILE A 251 8.36 9.77 4.69
CA ILE A 251 7.16 10.55 4.33
C ILE A 251 6.97 11.74 5.29
N GLY A 252 7.34 11.61 6.57
CA GLY A 252 7.36 12.69 7.58
C GLY A 252 8.11 13.96 7.17
N ARG A 253 9.02 13.86 6.19
CA ARG A 253 9.72 14.99 5.55
C ARG A 253 8.81 15.79 4.58
N PHE A 254 7.76 15.19 4.02
CA PHE A 254 6.72 15.86 3.24
C PHE A 254 5.70 16.57 4.14
N PHE A 255 5.35 15.98 5.29
CA PHE A 255 4.51 16.59 6.33
C PHE A 255 5.21 17.76 7.07
N THR A 256 6.14 18.48 6.44
CA THR A 256 6.95 19.55 7.08
C THR A 256 6.28 20.92 7.15
N SER A 257 5.24 21.17 6.35
CA SER A 257 4.43 22.40 6.41
C SER A 257 3.31 22.31 7.47
N PRO A 258 3.02 23.38 8.24
CA PRO A 258 2.06 23.32 9.37
C PRO A 258 0.59 23.03 9.01
N THR A 259 0.20 23.21 7.75
CA THR A 259 -1.20 23.26 7.28
C THR A 259 -1.63 22.06 6.43
N ASP A 260 -0.69 21.17 6.06
CA ASP A 260 -0.84 20.23 4.94
C ASP A 260 -1.20 18.78 5.33
N SER A 261 -1.61 18.47 6.56
CA SER A 261 -1.86 17.06 6.97
C SER A 261 -2.90 16.33 6.10
N LEU A 262 -3.86 17.07 5.54
CA LEU A 262 -4.88 16.59 4.59
C LEU A 262 -4.39 16.58 3.13
N LEU A 263 -3.72 17.64 2.66
CA LEU A 263 -3.18 17.70 1.30
C LEU A 263 -2.02 16.70 1.10
N SER A 264 -1.25 16.40 2.14
CA SER A 264 -0.21 15.37 2.13
C SER A 264 -0.74 13.97 1.83
N LEU A 265 -2.04 13.70 2.08
CA LEU A 265 -2.66 12.44 1.68
C LEU A 265 -2.64 12.23 0.16
N GLN A 266 -2.60 13.30 -0.65
CA GLN A 266 -2.48 13.21 -2.12
C GLN A 266 -1.17 12.55 -2.58
N HIS A 267 -0.17 12.48 -1.71
CA HIS A 267 1.11 11.83 -1.98
C HIS A 267 1.13 10.37 -1.53
N LEU A 268 0.21 9.94 -0.66
CA LEU A 268 0.04 8.53 -0.32
C LEU A 268 -0.48 7.72 -1.53
N PRO A 269 -0.29 6.40 -1.55
CA PRO A 269 -0.94 5.55 -2.55
C PRO A 269 -2.46 5.76 -2.49
N GLU A 270 -3.10 5.94 -3.64
CA GLU A 270 -4.48 6.44 -3.74
C GLU A 270 -5.50 5.63 -2.91
N GLY A 271 -5.35 4.31 -2.82
CA GLY A 271 -6.20 3.45 -1.98
C GLY A 271 -6.11 3.76 -0.47
N ILE A 272 -4.98 4.30 0.00
CA ILE A 272 -4.75 4.73 1.39
C ILE A 272 -5.34 6.12 1.62
N ALA A 273 -5.20 7.02 0.65
CA ALA A 273 -5.86 8.32 0.68
C ALA A 273 -7.40 8.16 0.70
N ALA A 274 -7.94 7.27 -0.13
CA ALA A 274 -9.34 6.89 -0.13
C ALA A 274 -9.80 6.29 1.21
N LEU A 275 -8.97 5.46 1.84
CA LEU A 275 -9.28 4.85 3.15
C LEU A 275 -9.37 5.89 4.27
N VAL A 276 -8.42 6.82 4.34
CA VAL A 276 -8.46 7.91 5.31
C VAL A 276 -9.65 8.85 5.04
N ALA A 277 -9.92 9.16 3.76
CA ALA A 277 -11.08 9.97 3.36
C ALA A 277 -12.44 9.26 3.57
N SER A 278 -12.46 7.92 3.71
CA SER A 278 -13.68 7.14 3.98
C SER A 278 -14.18 7.23 5.43
N SER A 279 -13.40 7.84 6.32
CA SER A 279 -13.67 7.90 7.77
C SER A 279 -13.57 9.33 8.31
N PRO A 280 -14.68 10.10 8.31
CA PRO A 280 -14.71 11.47 8.83
C PRO A 280 -14.28 11.57 10.31
N GLU A 281 -14.67 10.59 11.12
CA GLU A 281 -14.36 10.53 12.55
C GLU A 281 -12.86 10.30 12.80
N TYR A 282 -12.23 9.44 11.99
CA TYR A 282 -10.78 9.29 12.02
C TYR A 282 -10.07 10.56 11.57
N LEU A 283 -10.58 11.21 10.52
CA LEU A 283 -9.99 12.43 9.97
C LEU A 283 -10.01 13.59 10.97
N GLU A 284 -11.14 13.78 11.68
CA GLU A 284 -11.25 14.77 12.76
C GLU A 284 -10.21 14.48 13.86
N ARG A 285 -10.17 13.24 14.36
CA ARG A 285 -9.19 12.84 15.38
C ARG A 285 -7.74 13.00 14.88
N PHE A 286 -7.44 12.59 13.66
CA PHE A 286 -6.12 12.72 13.04
C PHE A 286 -5.69 14.18 12.93
N SER A 287 -6.62 15.08 12.61
CA SER A 287 -6.36 16.53 12.59
C SER A 287 -6.01 17.11 13.97
N SER A 288 -6.51 16.51 15.05
CA SER A 288 -6.21 16.92 16.44
C SER A 288 -4.94 16.29 17.05
N MET A 289 -4.35 15.27 16.41
CA MET A 289 -3.14 14.61 16.89
C MET A 289 -1.91 15.53 16.76
N THR A 290 -0.93 15.36 17.66
CA THR A 290 0.39 15.97 17.44
C THR A 290 1.07 15.37 16.22
N ARG A 291 2.02 16.10 15.62
CA ARG A 291 2.70 15.66 14.40
C ARG A 291 3.43 14.32 14.53
N GLY A 292 4.01 14.02 15.70
CA GLY A 292 4.64 12.72 15.97
C GLY A 292 3.61 11.57 16.00
N GLU A 293 2.43 11.82 16.56
CA GLU A 293 1.32 10.87 16.57
C GLU A 293 0.73 10.67 15.17
N GLN A 294 0.57 11.74 14.37
CA GLN A 294 0.14 11.64 12.98
C GLN A 294 1.10 10.76 12.15
N VAL A 295 2.42 10.98 12.25
CA VAL A 295 3.40 10.15 11.54
C VAL A 295 3.35 8.70 12.02
N ARG A 296 3.28 8.44 13.33
CA ARG A 296 3.13 7.08 13.88
C ARG A 296 1.82 6.41 13.42
N ALA A 297 0.72 7.15 13.32
CA ALA A 297 -0.56 6.63 12.87
C ALA A 297 -0.54 6.28 11.37
N VAL A 298 -0.01 7.17 10.52
CA VAL A 298 0.21 6.91 9.08
C VAL A 298 1.16 5.73 8.87
N ALA A 299 2.25 5.64 9.65
CA ALA A 299 3.18 4.50 9.63
C ALA A 299 2.47 3.18 9.90
N LYS A 300 1.66 3.13 10.98
CA LYS A 300 0.91 1.94 11.35
C LYS A 300 -0.12 1.55 10.29
N LEU A 301 -0.84 2.51 9.71
CA LEU A 301 -1.77 2.24 8.61
C LEU A 301 -1.04 1.69 7.38
N LEU A 302 0.02 2.35 6.91
CA LEU A 302 0.84 1.87 5.80
C LEU A 302 1.32 0.44 6.02
N THR A 303 1.92 0.17 7.18
CA THR A 303 2.42 -1.15 7.59
C THR A 303 1.35 -2.24 7.46
N THR A 304 0.18 -2.01 8.05
CA THR A 304 -0.91 -2.99 8.05
C THR A 304 -1.50 -3.19 6.65
N LEU A 305 -1.55 -2.13 5.83
CA LEU A 305 -2.03 -2.18 4.45
C LEU A 305 -1.07 -2.89 3.50
N TYR A 306 0.24 -2.63 3.59
CA TYR A 306 1.24 -3.40 2.85
C TYR A 306 1.17 -4.88 3.19
N ALA A 307 1.08 -5.22 4.49
CA ALA A 307 1.03 -6.60 4.96
C ALA A 307 -0.27 -7.34 4.61
N GLY A 308 -1.42 -6.66 4.63
CA GLY A 308 -2.75 -7.26 4.36
C GLY A 308 -3.25 -7.13 2.92
N GLY A 309 -2.66 -6.23 2.12
CA GLY A 309 -3.18 -5.84 0.80
C GLY A 309 -2.22 -5.99 -0.37
N GLY A 310 -0.90 -5.88 -0.15
CA GLY A 310 0.05 -5.78 -1.27
C GLY A 310 -0.17 -4.50 -2.08
N VAL A 311 -0.26 -3.36 -1.38
CA VAL A 311 -0.40 -2.04 -2.00
C VAL A 311 0.83 -1.72 -2.84
N VAL A 312 0.63 -1.30 -4.09
CA VAL A 312 1.70 -0.79 -4.97
C VAL A 312 1.20 0.47 -5.68
N LYS A 313 2.13 1.22 -6.27
CA LYS A 313 1.82 2.40 -7.06
C LYS A 313 0.95 2.05 -8.28
N GLY A 314 -0.18 2.74 -8.42
CA GLY A 314 -1.03 2.69 -9.62
C GLY A 314 -1.93 1.46 -9.76
N SER A 315 -2.08 0.62 -8.72
CA SER A 315 -3.01 -0.53 -8.75
C SER A 315 -4.46 -0.19 -8.41
N THR A 316 -4.83 1.10 -8.44
CA THR A 316 -6.14 1.61 -8.05
C THR A 316 -7.14 1.58 -9.22
N GLY A 317 -7.80 0.42 -9.40
CA GLY A 317 -9.01 0.34 -10.20
C GLY A 317 -10.22 0.92 -9.44
N ALA A 318 -10.80 2.00 -9.94
CA ALA A 318 -12.08 2.51 -9.44
C ALA A 318 -13.25 1.70 -10.02
N LEU A 319 -13.84 0.82 -9.22
CA LEU A 319 -15.09 0.17 -9.55
C LEU A 319 -16.26 1.15 -9.30
N THR A 320 -16.80 1.70 -10.37
CA THR A 320 -18.15 2.27 -10.37
C THR A 320 -19.15 1.11 -10.49
N SER A 321 -20.18 1.07 -9.64
CA SER A 321 -21.17 -0.03 -9.58
C SER A 321 -22.19 -0.04 -10.75
N VAL A 322 -21.74 0.33 -11.95
CA VAL A 322 -22.57 0.44 -13.16
C VAL A 322 -22.80 -0.93 -13.84
N MET A 323 -22.05 -1.97 -13.47
CA MET A 323 -22.27 -3.33 -13.97
C MET A 323 -23.30 -4.13 -13.15
N GLY A 324 -24.58 -3.90 -13.45
CA GLY A 324 -25.52 -4.99 -13.75
C GLY A 324 -26.07 -5.87 -12.62
N GLY A 325 -25.82 -5.59 -11.34
CA GLY A 325 -26.40 -6.40 -10.25
C GLY A 325 -26.44 -5.70 -8.90
N ALA A 326 -27.65 -5.54 -8.34
CA ALA A 326 -27.80 -5.19 -6.94
C ALA A 326 -27.38 -6.37 -6.05
N GLY A 327 -26.51 -6.14 -5.06
CA GLY A 327 -26.14 -7.14 -4.05
C GLY A 327 -24.75 -7.78 -4.18
N THR A 328 -23.86 -7.30 -5.06
CA THR A 328 -22.47 -7.78 -5.10
C THR A 328 -21.75 -7.48 -3.77
N LEU A 329 -21.48 -8.55 -3.00
CA LEU A 329 -20.81 -8.51 -1.69
C LEU A 329 -19.29 -8.43 -1.86
N LEU A 330 -18.73 -7.21 -1.88
CA LEU A 330 -17.27 -7.02 -1.93
C LEU A 330 -16.64 -7.06 -0.54
N PRO A 331 -15.38 -7.55 -0.40
CA PRO A 331 -14.59 -7.35 0.80
C PRO A 331 -14.19 -5.88 0.92
N VAL A 332 -14.90 -5.14 1.76
CA VAL A 332 -14.66 -3.73 2.03
C VAL A 332 -13.79 -3.58 3.26
N LEU A 333 -12.68 -2.85 3.10
CA LEU A 333 -11.90 -2.28 4.19
C LEU A 333 -12.52 -0.94 4.59
N SER A 334 -12.71 -0.76 5.88
CA SER A 334 -13.04 0.52 6.51
C SER A 334 -12.04 0.87 7.60
N LEU A 335 -12.01 2.14 7.97
CA LEU A 335 -11.17 2.71 9.01
C LEU A 335 -12.09 3.28 10.10
N THR A 336 -11.94 2.82 11.35
CA THR A 336 -12.71 3.35 12.48
C THR A 336 -12.13 4.69 12.98
N GLY A 337 -12.88 5.46 13.75
CA GLY A 337 -12.38 6.68 14.41
C GLY A 337 -11.18 6.43 15.33
N GLU A 338 -11.06 5.23 15.91
CA GLU A 338 -9.89 4.79 16.68
C GLU A 338 -8.64 4.52 15.82
N GLY A 339 -8.79 4.50 14.48
CA GLY A 339 -7.74 4.14 13.54
C GLY A 339 -7.56 2.64 13.36
N ALA A 340 -8.57 1.84 13.73
CA ALA A 340 -8.56 0.40 13.51
C ALA A 340 -9.03 0.08 12.08
N LEU A 341 -8.39 -0.93 11.47
CA LEU A 341 -8.80 -1.47 10.19
C LEU A 341 -9.81 -2.61 10.40
N VAL A 342 -10.93 -2.53 9.70
CA VAL A 342 -12.03 -3.51 9.75
C VAL A 342 -12.34 -3.99 8.33
N MET A 343 -12.48 -5.30 8.14
CA MET A 343 -12.83 -5.89 6.86
C MET A 343 -14.14 -6.68 6.93
N GLU A 344 -15.11 -6.29 6.11
CA GLU A 344 -16.45 -6.87 6.05
C GLU A 344 -16.89 -7.14 4.60
N ARG A 345 -17.78 -8.11 4.39
CA ARG A 345 -18.43 -8.28 3.08
C ARG A 345 -19.66 -7.37 3.02
N VAL A 346 -19.55 -6.27 2.30
CA VAL A 346 -20.60 -5.25 2.18
C VAL A 346 -21.19 -5.29 0.77
N ALA A 347 -22.51 -5.26 0.67
CA ALA A 347 -23.18 -5.09 -0.62
C ALA A 347 -22.97 -3.65 -1.09
N VAL A 348 -22.24 -3.46 -2.19
CA VAL A 348 -21.91 -2.10 -2.66
C VAL A 348 -23.18 -1.40 -3.14
N PRO A 349 -23.56 -0.24 -2.57
CA PRO A 349 -24.72 0.51 -3.04
C PRO A 349 -24.56 0.97 -4.51
N VAL A 350 -25.68 0.97 -5.24
CA VAL A 350 -25.72 1.52 -6.61
C VAL A 350 -25.32 2.99 -6.59
N GLY A 351 -24.38 3.38 -7.45
CA GLY A 351 -23.84 4.74 -7.52
C GLY A 351 -22.72 5.05 -6.53
N ARG A 352 -22.36 4.13 -5.62
CA ARG A 352 -21.19 4.29 -4.73
C ARG A 352 -19.93 3.76 -5.42
N MET A 353 -18.84 4.53 -5.37
CA MET A 353 -17.54 4.11 -5.89
C MET A 353 -16.78 3.24 -4.89
N ALA A 354 -16.06 2.24 -5.39
CA ALA A 354 -15.14 1.42 -4.63
C ALA A 354 -13.72 1.48 -5.24
N TYR A 355 -12.71 1.75 -4.42
CA TYR A 355 -11.31 1.82 -4.82
C TYR A 355 -10.58 0.53 -4.42
N ALA A 356 -9.90 -0.13 -5.37
CA ALA A 356 -9.03 -1.25 -5.04
C ALA A 356 -7.80 -0.79 -4.21
N VAL A 357 -7.39 -1.58 -3.22
CA VAL A 357 -6.25 -1.37 -2.33
C VAL A 357 -5.34 -2.60 -2.40
N GLY A 358 -4.44 -2.60 -3.38
CA GLY A 358 -3.54 -3.73 -3.68
C GLY A 358 -3.50 -4.09 -5.16
N THR A 359 -2.52 -4.89 -5.57
CA THR A 359 -2.53 -5.55 -6.90
C THR A 359 -3.65 -6.56 -7.00
N GLY A 360 -4.24 -6.72 -8.19
CA GLY A 360 -5.48 -7.47 -8.41
C GLY A 360 -5.47 -8.99 -8.12
N VAL A 361 -6.61 -9.59 -8.47
CA VAL A 361 -7.15 -10.87 -8.00
C VAL A 361 -7.40 -10.88 -6.48
N GLY A 362 -8.68 -10.96 -6.10
CA GLY A 362 -9.10 -10.90 -4.68
C GLY A 362 -9.03 -9.51 -4.04
N GLY A 363 -8.86 -8.45 -4.83
CA GLY A 363 -8.57 -7.08 -4.35
C GLY A 363 -9.39 -6.65 -3.13
N LEU A 364 -8.73 -5.95 -2.21
CA LEU A 364 -9.39 -5.34 -1.06
C LEU A 364 -9.98 -4.00 -1.50
N TYR A 365 -11.22 -3.68 -1.13
CA TYR A 365 -11.88 -2.46 -1.62
C TYR A 365 -12.12 -1.44 -0.51
N VAL A 366 -11.99 -0.16 -0.82
CA VAL A 366 -12.46 0.94 0.05
C VAL A 366 -13.66 1.58 -0.59
N LEU A 367 -14.77 1.67 0.13
CA LEU A 367 -15.92 2.45 -0.32
C LEU A 367 -15.63 3.94 -0.14
N ALA A 368 -15.84 4.73 -1.21
CA ALA A 368 -15.94 6.17 -1.09
C ALA A 368 -17.00 6.54 -0.04
N SER A 369 -16.83 7.64 0.70
CA SER A 369 -17.89 8.18 1.55
C SER A 369 -19.15 8.44 0.71
N ALA A 370 -20.32 8.06 1.23
CA ALA A 370 -21.58 8.34 0.56
C ALA A 370 -22.02 9.75 0.95
N ASP A 371 -21.77 10.73 0.09
CA ASP A 371 -22.24 12.10 0.34
C ASP A 371 -23.78 12.15 0.29
N PRO A 372 -24.45 12.69 1.32
CA PRO A 372 -25.83 13.13 1.20
C PRO A 372 -25.87 14.44 0.38
N GLY A 373 -25.62 14.34 -0.92
CA GLY A 373 -25.55 15.50 -1.83
C GLY A 373 -24.19 15.79 -2.47
N GLY A 374 -23.38 14.78 -2.76
CA GLY A 374 -22.27 14.80 -3.74
C GLY A 374 -20.95 15.49 -3.34
N GLY A 375 -19.84 14.77 -3.44
CA GLY A 375 -18.55 15.25 -2.94
C GLY A 375 -17.37 14.28 -3.08
N GLY A 376 -17.17 13.66 -4.26
CA GLY A 376 -15.86 13.10 -4.57
C GLY A 376 -14.76 14.13 -4.32
N SER A 377 -13.71 13.75 -3.59
CA SER A 377 -12.62 14.62 -3.09
C SER A 377 -11.64 15.07 -4.19
N GLY A 378 -12.17 15.45 -5.35
CA GLY A 378 -11.52 16.34 -6.28
C GLY A 378 -12.18 17.70 -6.19
N LEU A 379 -11.39 18.77 -6.20
CA LEU A 379 -11.91 20.13 -6.39
C LEU A 379 -12.81 20.12 -7.65
N LYS A 380 -14.12 20.29 -7.47
CA LYS A 380 -15.04 20.29 -8.61
C LYS A 380 -14.90 21.61 -9.35
N VAL A 381 -14.69 21.52 -10.66
CA VAL A 381 -14.73 22.70 -11.53
C VAL A 381 -16.09 23.38 -11.36
N ALA A 382 -16.07 24.59 -10.82
CA ALA A 382 -17.27 25.38 -10.62
C ALA A 382 -17.74 25.94 -11.97
N PRO A 383 -19.05 25.98 -12.23
CA PRO A 383 -19.57 26.70 -13.38
C PRO A 383 -19.19 28.19 -13.30
N PRO A 384 -18.70 28.82 -14.38
CA PRO A 384 -18.18 30.19 -14.36
C PRO A 384 -19.23 31.22 -13.89
N GLU A 385 -20.51 30.98 -14.16
CA GLU A 385 -21.61 31.81 -13.69
C GLU A 385 -21.72 31.85 -12.16
N ARG A 386 -21.21 30.85 -11.41
CA ARG A 386 -21.29 30.82 -9.95
C ARG A 386 -20.57 32.01 -9.31
N VAL A 387 -19.31 32.23 -9.67
CA VAL A 387 -18.52 33.33 -9.11
C VAL A 387 -19.01 34.69 -9.62
N VAL A 388 -19.52 34.75 -10.86
CA VAL A 388 -20.13 35.97 -11.42
C VAL A 388 -21.41 36.35 -10.68
N ASN A 389 -22.26 35.37 -10.34
CA ASN A 389 -23.50 35.56 -9.59
C ASN A 389 -23.24 35.91 -8.12
N ASP A 390 -22.37 35.17 -7.43
CA ASP A 390 -22.06 35.41 -6.01
C ASP A 390 -21.31 36.75 -5.81
N LEU A 391 -20.53 37.21 -6.80
CA LEU A 391 -19.90 38.54 -6.79
C LEU A 391 -20.78 39.65 -7.40
N LYS A 392 -22.00 39.40 -7.87
CA LYS A 392 -22.75 40.36 -8.71
C LYS A 392 -22.84 41.78 -8.10
N ASP A 393 -23.06 41.87 -6.78
CA ASP A 393 -23.21 43.13 -6.04
C ASP A 393 -21.89 43.68 -5.47
N PHE A 394 -20.76 42.96 -5.63
CA PHE A 394 -19.45 43.42 -5.15
C PHE A 394 -18.89 44.56 -6.03
N SER A 395 -18.79 45.75 -5.44
CA SER A 395 -18.30 46.98 -6.08
C SER A 395 -16.78 47.21 -5.98
N GLY A 396 -16.07 46.36 -5.22
CA GLY A 396 -14.66 46.54 -4.89
C GLY A 396 -14.42 47.25 -3.56
N LYS A 397 -13.23 47.08 -2.97
CA LYS A 397 -12.80 47.67 -1.70
C LYS A 397 -11.50 48.46 -1.88
N ARG A 398 -11.43 49.63 -1.24
CA ARG A 398 -10.27 50.53 -1.25
C ARG A 398 -9.62 50.55 0.12
N PHE A 399 -8.29 50.52 0.15
CA PHE A 399 -7.48 50.53 1.37
C PHE A 399 -6.50 51.70 1.31
N GLN A 400 -6.37 52.46 2.40
CA GLN A 400 -5.49 53.63 2.46
C GLN A 400 -4.25 53.33 3.31
N ALA A 401 -3.06 53.59 2.75
CA ALA A 401 -1.80 53.56 3.48
C ALA A 401 -1.02 54.86 3.18
N GLY A 402 -1.01 55.80 4.13
CA GLY A 402 -0.47 57.14 3.89
C GLY A 402 -1.30 57.90 2.85
N SER A 403 -0.64 58.44 1.83
CA SER A 403 -1.27 59.06 0.64
C SER A 403 -1.67 58.06 -0.45
N GLU A 404 -1.37 56.77 -0.27
CA GLU A 404 -1.47 55.75 -1.32
C GLU A 404 -2.74 54.91 -1.16
N THR A 405 -3.53 54.80 -2.25
CA THR A 405 -4.78 54.03 -2.29
C THR A 405 -4.58 52.71 -3.02
N PHE A 406 -4.87 51.61 -2.32
CA PHE A 406 -4.83 50.25 -2.85
C PHE A 406 -6.25 49.73 -3.13
N LEU A 407 -6.40 48.83 -4.10
CA LEU A 407 -7.71 48.41 -4.62
C LEU A 407 -7.83 46.89 -4.75
N LEU A 408 -8.82 46.30 -4.09
CA LEU A 408 -9.37 45.00 -4.44
C LEU A 408 -10.59 45.21 -5.32
N ASP A 409 -10.46 45.02 -6.63
CA ASP A 409 -11.59 45.10 -7.57
C ASP A 409 -12.28 43.74 -7.78
N LYS A 410 -13.47 43.76 -8.39
CA LYS A 410 -14.24 42.54 -8.72
C LYS A 410 -13.42 41.52 -9.52
N LYS A 411 -12.63 41.97 -10.50
CA LYS A 411 -11.78 41.08 -11.32
C LYS A 411 -10.66 40.42 -10.51
N GLY A 412 -10.12 41.10 -9.51
CA GLY A 412 -9.07 40.61 -8.63
C GLY A 412 -9.63 39.55 -7.69
N LEU A 413 -10.74 39.86 -7.02
CA LEU A 413 -11.44 38.90 -6.17
C LEU A 413 -11.92 37.68 -6.98
N GLN A 414 -12.52 37.88 -8.16
CA GLN A 414 -12.91 36.77 -9.05
C GLN A 414 -11.71 35.88 -9.39
N HIS A 415 -10.59 36.46 -9.82
CA HIS A 415 -9.37 35.70 -10.13
C HIS A 415 -8.83 34.91 -8.92
N ILE A 416 -8.86 35.52 -7.73
CA ILE A 416 -8.45 34.88 -6.48
C ILE A 416 -9.36 33.68 -6.17
N LEU A 417 -10.68 33.84 -6.25
CA LEU A 417 -11.64 32.78 -5.98
C LEU A 417 -11.56 31.65 -7.02
N GLU A 418 -11.53 31.98 -8.30
CA GLU A 418 -11.43 31.00 -9.40
C GLU A 418 -10.15 30.17 -9.37
N ARG A 419 -9.07 30.69 -8.79
CA ARG A 419 -7.80 29.96 -8.66
C ARG A 419 -7.64 29.22 -7.34
N HIS A 420 -8.07 29.82 -6.23
CA HIS A 420 -7.69 29.37 -4.88
C HIS A 420 -8.87 28.98 -3.98
N HIS A 421 -10.13 29.16 -4.39
CA HIS A 421 -11.28 28.85 -3.54
C HIS A 421 -12.02 27.57 -3.99
N PRO A 422 -12.10 26.51 -3.15
CA PRO A 422 -12.70 25.22 -3.55
C PRO A 422 -14.10 25.30 -4.17
N ARG A 423 -14.99 26.16 -3.63
CA ARG A 423 -16.35 26.42 -4.16
C ARG A 423 -16.41 27.04 -5.56
N TYR A 424 -15.37 27.77 -6.00
CA TYR A 424 -15.34 28.58 -7.22
C TYR A 424 -14.26 28.17 -8.21
N TRP A 425 -13.45 27.14 -7.90
CA TRP A 425 -12.28 26.79 -8.70
C TRP A 425 -12.62 26.46 -10.15
N ASN A 426 -11.94 27.10 -11.09
CA ASN A 426 -12.24 26.98 -12.52
C ASN A 426 -11.48 25.85 -13.25
N GLY A 427 -10.85 24.93 -12.50
CA GLY A 427 -10.06 23.83 -13.07
C GLY A 427 -8.60 24.17 -13.39
N THR A 428 -8.14 25.42 -13.19
CA THR A 428 -6.76 25.78 -13.53
C THR A 428 -5.75 25.25 -12.49
N THR A 429 -4.83 24.41 -12.95
CA THR A 429 -3.71 23.85 -12.17
C THR A 429 -2.39 24.58 -12.47
N LYS A 430 -1.43 24.47 -11.54
CA LYS A 430 -0.03 24.91 -11.65
C LYS A 430 0.85 23.94 -10.86
N ALA A 431 2.16 23.94 -11.13
CA ALA A 431 3.13 23.07 -10.44
C ALA A 431 3.14 23.23 -8.90
N ALA A 432 2.75 24.41 -8.40
CA ALA A 432 2.35 24.63 -7.02
C ALA A 432 1.06 25.50 -7.04
N GLN A 433 0.03 25.07 -6.31
CA GLN A 433 -1.28 25.72 -6.26
C GLN A 433 -1.93 25.38 -4.91
N SER A 434 -2.09 26.38 -4.04
CA SER A 434 -2.72 26.25 -2.72
C SER A 434 -4.18 26.72 -2.73
N PHE A 435 -4.97 26.30 -1.73
CA PHE A 435 -6.40 26.59 -1.65
C PHE A 435 -6.82 27.10 -0.27
N PHE A 436 -7.79 28.02 -0.25
CA PHE A 436 -8.49 28.43 0.96
C PHE A 436 -9.24 27.25 1.59
N GLY A 437 -9.43 27.28 2.91
CA GLY A 437 -10.20 26.26 3.61
C GLY A 437 -11.63 26.15 3.07
N ALA A 438 -12.15 24.93 2.89
CA ALA A 438 -13.43 24.70 2.21
C ALA A 438 -14.65 25.33 2.91
N LYS A 439 -14.55 25.66 4.21
CA LYS A 439 -15.57 26.37 4.99
C LYS A 439 -15.50 27.90 4.86
N MET A 440 -14.40 28.43 4.33
CA MET A 440 -14.19 29.86 4.11
C MET A 440 -15.18 30.34 3.04
N ASN A 441 -15.85 31.45 3.28
CA ASN A 441 -16.67 32.13 2.27
C ASN A 441 -15.89 33.30 1.64
N PHE A 442 -16.45 33.97 0.62
CA PHE A 442 -15.71 35.05 -0.06
C PHE A 442 -15.54 36.31 0.81
N GLU A 443 -16.40 36.55 1.79
CA GLU A 443 -16.26 37.65 2.75
C GLU A 443 -15.12 37.37 3.74
N ASP A 444 -14.93 36.10 4.14
CA ASP A 444 -13.77 35.67 4.92
C ASP A 444 -12.47 35.91 4.15
N VAL A 445 -12.43 35.54 2.86
CA VAL A 445 -11.27 35.81 1.97
C VAL A 445 -11.00 37.32 1.88
N ILE A 446 -12.04 38.14 1.74
CA ILE A 446 -11.91 39.60 1.81
C ILE A 446 -11.30 40.01 3.15
N ARG A 447 -11.85 39.56 4.29
CA ARG A 447 -11.35 39.90 5.64
C ARG A 447 -9.88 39.54 5.82
N SER A 448 -9.43 38.38 5.33
CA SER A 448 -8.01 38.00 5.36
C SER A 448 -7.14 38.89 4.47
N ILE A 449 -7.63 39.35 3.30
CA ILE A 449 -6.96 40.36 2.48
C ILE A 449 -6.79 41.68 3.26
N GLU A 450 -7.85 42.15 3.94
CA GLU A 450 -7.80 43.40 4.73
C GLU A 450 -6.76 43.28 5.87
N ALA A 451 -6.74 42.15 6.56
CA ALA A 451 -5.80 41.88 7.65
C ALA A 451 -4.33 41.84 7.16
N VAL A 452 -4.04 41.21 6.03
CA VAL A 452 -2.68 41.18 5.47
C VAL A 452 -2.23 42.56 4.99
N LEU A 453 -3.12 43.34 4.37
CA LEU A 453 -2.82 44.75 4.01
C LEU A 453 -2.54 45.59 5.26
N GLN A 454 -3.35 45.44 6.32
CA GLN A 454 -3.18 46.15 7.58
C GLN A 454 -1.85 45.81 8.27
N GLN A 455 -1.45 44.54 8.29
CA GLN A 455 -0.15 44.09 8.81
C GLN A 455 1.04 44.68 8.04
N ASN A 456 0.86 45.05 6.77
CA ASN A 456 1.91 45.52 5.87
C ASN A 456 1.86 47.04 5.60
N ARG A 457 1.09 47.80 6.39
CA ARG A 457 0.81 49.23 6.15
C ARG A 457 2.06 50.08 5.92
N GLU A 458 3.11 49.92 6.73
CA GLU A 458 4.37 50.67 6.59
C GLU A 458 5.10 50.35 5.28
N ARG A 459 5.16 49.07 4.91
CA ARG A 459 5.75 48.59 3.65
C ARG A 459 4.98 49.12 2.44
N MET A 460 3.66 49.24 2.56
CA MET A 460 2.80 49.84 1.53
C MET A 460 3.03 51.35 1.38
N VAL A 461 3.24 52.10 2.48
CA VAL A 461 3.65 53.51 2.41
C VAL A 461 5.02 53.66 1.74
N GLY A 462 6.01 52.85 2.15
CA GLY A 462 7.37 52.95 1.63
C GLY A 462 7.55 52.49 0.17
N ARG A 463 6.75 51.54 -0.31
CA ARG A 463 6.76 51.08 -1.72
C ARG A 463 5.79 51.86 -2.61
N GLY A 464 4.71 52.38 -2.03
CA GLY A 464 3.60 53.00 -2.74
C GLY A 464 2.88 52.05 -3.70
N THR A 465 2.12 52.63 -4.62
CA THR A 465 1.33 51.93 -5.64
C THR A 465 2.12 51.60 -6.90
N ARG A 466 3.38 52.03 -7.06
CA ARG A 466 4.14 51.84 -8.31
C ARG A 466 4.79 50.45 -8.41
N GLY A 467 4.52 49.75 -9.51
CA GLY A 467 5.12 48.46 -9.84
C GLY A 467 4.40 47.26 -9.22
N MET A 468 5.08 46.10 -9.22
CA MET A 468 4.57 44.83 -8.70
C MET A 468 5.41 44.37 -7.51
N TYR A 469 4.76 43.95 -6.42
CA TYR A 469 5.42 43.35 -5.26
C TYR A 469 4.47 42.49 -4.44
N GLN A 470 5.03 41.61 -3.62
CA GLN A 470 4.28 40.77 -2.69
C GLN A 470 4.42 41.27 -1.24
N LEU A 471 3.35 41.02 -0.50
CA LEU A 471 3.19 41.17 0.94
C LEU A 471 2.92 39.80 1.56
N THR A 472 3.29 39.63 2.82
CA THR A 472 3.08 38.41 3.59
C THR A 472 2.41 38.77 4.90
N GLY A 473 1.44 37.99 5.36
CA GLY A 473 0.82 38.18 6.67
C GLY A 473 0.17 36.91 7.18
N VAL A 474 -0.11 36.85 8.48
CA VAL A 474 -0.69 35.67 9.13
C VAL A 474 -2.09 36.02 9.62
N VAL A 475 -3.09 35.21 9.25
CA VAL A 475 -4.48 35.39 9.68
C VAL A 475 -5.00 34.03 10.16
N ASP A 476 -5.51 33.99 11.38
CA ASP A 476 -6.01 32.76 12.03
C ASP A 476 -5.02 31.58 11.99
N GLY A 477 -3.72 31.88 12.12
CA GLY A 477 -2.62 30.91 12.09
C GLY A 477 -2.13 30.50 10.69
N VAL A 478 -2.76 30.98 9.62
CA VAL A 478 -2.39 30.69 8.22
C VAL A 478 -1.56 31.84 7.65
N GLU A 479 -0.37 31.56 7.10
CA GLU A 479 0.41 32.53 6.32
C GLU A 479 -0.22 32.71 4.94
N TYR A 480 -0.34 33.95 4.49
CA TYR A 480 -0.87 34.31 3.17
C TYR A 480 0.13 35.15 2.39
N ILE A 481 0.22 34.91 1.08
CA ILE A 481 0.89 35.77 0.11
C ILE A 481 -0.15 36.63 -0.60
N LEU A 482 0.06 37.94 -0.59
CA LEU A 482 -0.77 38.93 -1.29
C LEU A 482 0.08 39.64 -2.35
N GLY A 483 -0.28 39.48 -3.62
CA GLY A 483 0.37 40.12 -4.76
C GLY A 483 -0.32 41.41 -5.19
N LEU A 484 0.43 42.51 -5.11
CA LEU A 484 0.04 43.83 -5.59
C LEU A 484 0.69 44.11 -6.95
N ASN A 485 -0.09 44.67 -7.87
CA ASN A 485 0.39 45.22 -9.14
C ASN A 485 -0.28 46.57 -9.39
N GLN A 486 0.50 47.65 -9.50
CA GLN A 486 0.00 49.03 -9.67
C GLN A 486 -1.04 49.43 -8.60
N GLY A 487 -0.78 49.06 -7.33
CA GLY A 487 -1.70 49.28 -6.20
C GLY A 487 -2.93 48.36 -6.15
N ARG A 488 -3.15 47.53 -7.17
CA ARG A 488 -4.27 46.60 -7.26
C ARG A 488 -3.92 45.22 -6.69
N VAL A 489 -4.78 44.67 -5.85
CA VAL A 489 -4.70 43.28 -5.37
C VAL A 489 -5.06 42.36 -6.54
N GLY A 490 -4.06 41.65 -7.06
CA GLY A 490 -4.20 40.73 -8.19
C GLY A 490 -4.04 39.26 -7.83
N GLN A 491 -3.42 38.98 -6.68
CA GLN A 491 -3.19 37.62 -6.16
C GLN A 491 -3.38 37.61 -4.65
N PHE A 492 -3.98 36.55 -4.14
CA PHE A 492 -4.06 36.25 -2.72
C PHE A 492 -4.20 34.74 -2.59
N TYR A 493 -3.33 34.11 -1.81
CA TYR A 493 -3.35 32.66 -1.59
C TYR A 493 -2.66 32.30 -0.26
N PRO A 494 -3.12 31.23 0.42
CA PRO A 494 -2.40 30.70 1.59
C PRO A 494 -1.06 30.12 1.13
N ARG A 495 -0.01 30.28 1.93
CA ARG A 495 1.34 29.84 1.58
C ARG A 495 1.55 28.35 1.83
#